data_AF-A0A520HMM5-F1
#
_entry.id   AF-A0A520HMM5-F1
#
_cell.length_a   1.000
_cell.length_b   1.000
_cell.length_c   1.000
_cell.angle_alpha   90.00
_cell.angle_beta   90.00
_cell.angle_gamma   90.00
#
_symmetry.space_group_name_H-M   'P 1'
#
loop_
_entity.id
_entity.type
_entity.pdbx_description
1 polymer ?
#
loop_
_entity_poly.entity_id
_entity_poly.type
_entity_poly.pdbx_seq_one_letter_code
_entity_poly.pdbx_strand_id
1 'polypeptide(L)' 'YTLGAHWIERHFTKNRAWKGTDHAASLEVSGMQKLVRDLHHAHEALTYKNTEILDIERVQRDKLKYRKAQTT' A
#
# COMPACT_ATOMS: atom_id res chain seq x y z
N TYR A 1 3.21 8.29 2.45
CA TYR A 1 3.46 7.69 1.11
C TYR A 1 2.54 8.27 0.04
N THR A 2 1.24 7.98 0.01
CA THR A 2 0.32 8.36 -1.08
C THR A 2 0.28 9.86 -1.41
N LEU A 3 0.23 10.72 -0.40
CA LEU A 3 0.20 12.19 -0.56
C LEU A 3 1.57 12.85 -0.31
N GLY A 4 2.67 12.08 -0.37
CA GLY A 4 4.03 12.60 -0.16
C GLY A 4 4.46 12.81 1.30
N ALA A 5 3.64 12.44 2.29
CA ALA A 5 4.06 12.50 3.70
C ALA A 5 5.23 11.54 4.00
N HIS A 6 6.26 12.07 4.66
CA HIS A 6 7.49 11.35 5.07
C HIS A 6 7.47 10.91 6.54
N TRP A 7 6.85 11.71 7.41
CA TRP A 7 6.76 11.45 8.85
C TRP A 7 5.33 11.12 9.21
N ILE A 8 5.14 10.07 10.01
CA ILE A 8 3.84 9.61 10.48
C ILE A 8 3.93 9.40 11.98
N GLU A 9 3.17 10.19 12.72
CA GLU A 9 3.16 10.18 14.17
C GLU A 9 1.79 9.74 14.69
N ARG A 10 1.80 8.92 15.75
CA ARG A 10 0.59 8.44 16.42
C ARG A 10 0.84 8.28 17.92
N HIS A 11 -0.17 8.61 18.73
CA HIS A 11 -0.16 8.33 20.16
C HIS A 11 -0.09 6.82 20.42
N PHE A 12 0.67 6.44 21.44
CA PHE A 12 0.93 5.05 21.80
C PHE A 12 0.61 4.82 23.28
N THR A 13 -0.01 3.69 23.61
CA THR A 13 -0.34 3.28 24.97
C THR A 13 -0.12 1.79 25.19
N LYS A 14 0.12 1.38 26.44
CA LYS A 14 0.14 -0.04 26.81
C LYS A 14 -1.26 -0.63 26.92
N ASN A 15 -2.25 0.20 27.25
CA ASN A 15 -3.64 -0.19 27.40
C ASN A 15 -4.54 1.03 27.12
N ARG A 16 -5.52 0.87 26.22
CA ARG A 16 -6.45 1.95 25.81
C ARG A 16 -7.55 2.23 26.83
N ALA A 17 -7.82 1.29 27.74
CA ALA A 17 -8.85 1.42 28.77
C ALA A 17 -8.37 2.18 30.03
N TRP A 18 -7.09 2.56 30.08
CA TRP A 18 -6.57 3.36 31.19
C TRP A 18 -7.17 4.77 31.21
N LYS A 19 -7.29 5.34 32.41
CA LYS A 19 -7.89 6.67 32.61
C LYS A 19 -7.02 7.75 31.96
N GLY A 20 -7.58 8.44 30.99
CA GLY A 20 -6.97 9.58 30.30
C GLY A 20 -7.57 9.72 28.91
N THR A 21 -7.75 10.96 28.45
CA THR A 21 -8.46 11.26 27.20
C THR A 21 -7.74 10.68 25.98
N ASP A 22 -6.41 10.66 25.99
CA ASP A 22 -5.62 10.19 24.86
C ASP A 22 -5.46 8.66 24.80
N HIS A 23 -5.70 7.95 25.90
CA HIS A 23 -5.55 6.49 25.92
C HIS A 23 -6.52 5.80 24.97
N ALA A 24 -7.79 6.23 24.95
CA ALA A 24 -8.80 5.66 24.07
C ALA A 24 -8.47 5.86 22.58
N ALA A 25 -7.79 6.96 22.22
CA ALA A 25 -7.42 7.30 20.85
C ALA A 25 -6.01 6.80 20.43
N SER A 26 -5.24 6.24 21.37
CA SER A 26 -3.87 5.75 21.13
C SER A 26 -3.85 4.35 20.50
N LEU A 27 -2.72 4.01 19.88
CA LEU A 27 -2.42 2.66 19.42
C LEU A 27 -1.74 1.85 20.52
N GLU A 28 -2.09 0.57 20.62
CA GLU A 28 -1.31 -0.42 21.37
C GLU A 28 -0.27 -1.08 20.45
N VAL A 29 0.55 -1.97 21.01
CA VAL A 29 1.62 -2.68 20.29
C VAL A 29 1.11 -3.27 18.96
N SER A 30 0.01 -4.01 19.00
CA SER A 30 -0.57 -4.66 17.81
C SER A 30 -1.06 -3.63 16.77
N GLY A 31 -1.63 -2.52 17.22
CA GLY A 31 -2.08 -1.42 16.36
C GLY A 31 -0.91 -0.71 15.66
N MET A 32 0.18 -0.47 16.38
CA MET A 32 1.39 0.14 15.81
C MET A 32 2.08 -0.79 14.82
N GLN A 33 2.19 -2.09 15.12
CA GLN A 33 2.72 -3.09 14.19
C GLN A 33 1.91 -3.16 12.89
N LYS A 34 0.57 -3.15 13.02
CA LYS A 34 -0.33 -3.12 11.87
C LYS A 34 -0.12 -1.86 11.04
N LEU A 35 -0.04 -0.68 11.68
CA LEU A 35 0.22 0.58 11.00
C LEU A 35 1.50 0.52 10.17
N VAL A 36 2.62 0.12 10.78
CA VAL A 36 3.92 0.03 10.09
C VAL A 36 3.86 -0.93 8.91
N ARG A 37 3.29 -2.12 9.09
CA ARG A 37 3.14 -3.11 8.00
C ARG A 37 2.31 -2.55 6.84
N ASP A 38 1.13 -2.01 7.14
CA ASP A 38 0.22 -1.52 6.11
C ASP A 38 0.81 -0.30 5.37
N LEU A 39 1.62 0.49 6.06
CA LEU A 39 2.42 1.58 5.47
C LEU A 39 3.45 1.08 4.46
N HIS A 40 4.19 0.01 4.77
CA HIS A 40 5.13 -0.61 3.83
C HIS A 40 4.40 -1.21 2.61
N HIS A 41 3.32 -1.97 2.83
CA HIS A 41 2.54 -2.53 1.73
C HIS A 41 1.94 -1.44 0.83
N ALA A 42 1.45 -0.35 1.41
CA ALA A 42 0.95 0.78 0.63
C ALA A 42 2.05 1.45 -0.20
N HIS A 43 3.26 1.57 0.35
CA HIS A 43 4.41 2.11 -0.40
C HIS A 43 4.78 1.22 -1.59
N GLU A 44 4.85 -0.10 -1.38
CA GLU A 44 5.13 -1.07 -2.44
C GLU A 44 4.05 -1.05 -3.53
N ALA A 45 2.77 -1.07 -3.14
CA ALA A 45 1.66 -1.09 -4.09
C ALA A 45 1.55 0.19 -4.93
N LEU A 46 1.96 1.33 -4.37
CA LEU A 46 1.96 2.62 -5.06
C LEU A 46 3.25 2.89 -5.85
N THR A 47 4.23 1.99 -5.78
CA THR A 47 5.47 2.11 -6.56
C THR A 47 5.19 1.69 -8.01
N TYR A 48 5.63 2.51 -8.96
CA TYR A 48 5.45 2.22 -10.38
C TYR A 48 6.18 0.95 -10.79
N LYS A 49 5.55 0.18 -11.67
CA LYS A 49 6.19 -0.99 -12.32
C LYS A 49 7.34 -0.51 -13.20
N ASN A 50 8.42 -1.29 -13.28
CA ASN A 50 9.55 -0.99 -14.18
C ASN A 50 9.18 -1.09 -15.66
N THR A 51 8.19 -1.92 -15.98
CA THR A 51 7.65 -2.08 -17.33
C THR A 51 6.14 -1.96 -17.30
N GLU A 52 5.58 -1.36 -18.34
CA GLU A 52 4.14 -1.20 -18.51
C GLU A 52 3.38 -2.54 -18.48
N ILE A 53 4.00 -3.59 -19.04
CA ILE A 53 3.44 -4.94 -19.08
C ILE A 53 4.43 -5.87 -18.40
N LEU A 54 3.97 -6.55 -17.36
CA LEU A 54 4.73 -7.56 -16.64
C LEU A 54 4.79 -8.86 -17.44
N ASP A 55 5.80 -9.68 -17.20
CA ASP A 55 5.97 -10.96 -17.91
C ASP A 55 4.76 -11.88 -17.79
N ILE A 56 4.11 -11.90 -16.61
CA ILE A 56 2.89 -12.65 -16.37
C ILE A 56 1.69 -12.11 -17.17
N GLU A 57 1.67 -10.82 -17.51
CA GLU A 57 0.62 -10.16 -18.28
C GLU A 57 0.83 -10.33 -19.80
N ARG A 58 2.07 -10.61 -20.25
CA ARG A 58 2.44 -10.68 -21.67
C ARG A 58 1.62 -11.71 -22.44
N VAL A 59 1.48 -12.93 -21.92
CA VAL A 59 0.76 -14.03 -22.60
C VAL A 59 -0.70 -13.65 -22.87
N GLN A 60 -1.37 -13.03 -21.89
CA GLN A 60 -2.77 -12.61 -22.06
C GLN A 60 -2.90 -11.43 -23.00
N ARG A 61 -1.97 -10.47 -22.94
CA ARG A 61 -1.95 -9.34 -23.86
C ARG A 61 -1.76 -9.79 -25.30
N ASP A 62 -0.82 -10.69 -25.57
CA ASP A 62 -0.59 -11.18 -26.93
C ASP A 62 -1.79 -11.94 -27.49
N LYS A 63 -2.54 -12.64 -26.63
CA LYS A 63 -3.77 -13.34 -27.01
C LYS A 63 -4.95 -12.39 -27.28
N LEU A 64 -5.12 -11.35 -26.46
CA LEU A 64 -6.36 -10.56 -26.45
C LEU A 64 -6.22 -9.18 -27.13
N LYS A 65 -5.01 -8.68 -27.33
CA LYS A 65 -4.79 -7.35 -27.92
C LYS A 65 -5.09 -7.38 -29.42
N TYR A 66 -6.14 -6.65 -29.83
CA TYR A 66 -6.44 -6.44 -31.24
C TYR A 66 -5.25 -5.79 -31.96
N ARG A 67 -4.88 -6.37 -33.10
CA ARG A 67 -3.89 -5.82 -34.04
C ARG A 67 -4.62 -5.69 -35.38
N LYS A 68 -4.68 -4.49 -35.97
CA LYS A 68 -5.17 -4.34 -37.34
C LYS A 68 -4.30 -5.24 -38.23
N ALA A 69 -4.92 -6.10 -39.03
CA ALA A 69 -4.20 -6.82 -40.07
C ALA A 69 -3.49 -5.77 -40.93
N GLN A 70 -2.16 -5.88 -41.05
CA GLN A 70 -1.44 -5.06 -42.00
C GLN A 70 -1.90 -5.51 -43.38
N THR A 71 -2.69 -4.69 -44.06
CA THR A 71 -2.99 -4.87 -45.47
C THR A 71 -1.65 -4.77 -46.20
N THR A 72 -1.17 -5.91 -46.68
CA THR A 72 -0.04 -6.00 -47.61
C THR A 72 -0.52 -5.58 -48.99
#